data_AF-A0A7S4VHK3-F1
#
_entry.id   AF-A0A7S4VHK3-F1
#
_cell.length_a   1.000
_cell.length_b   1.000
_cell.length_c   1.000
_cell.angle_alpha   90.00
_cell.angle_beta   90.00
_cell.angle_gamma   90.00
#
_symmetry.space_group_name_H-M   'P 1'
#
loop_
_entity.id
_entity.type
_entity.pdbx_description
1 polymer ?
#
loop_
_entity_poly.entity_id
_entity_poly.type
_entity_poly.pdbx_seq_one_letter_code
_entity_poly.pdbx_strand_id
1 'polypeptide(L)'
;MAPVERRVALGSGACRGALAAAALLHLASGSHAPQHGAATATAAAPARAAPRPRLREVLPREAHERLTTWYEDKNAMDPPFWRDGAQVQMSKAECPCDGQGGSSKVPLTFGEFDVEAARPVDVFNVLADWQNQTTWDPTVSQVQEVLGDWGRREGVRGLEMVYPTGIFLVPPREVFEWVAFNASFERQEFWVVYSTLNNGPLQKALGAADGTVPAQNCLGGYWIRPRPGGGAHVVFTQHVNPHPPLMLSAKLVFTVSWGKQIDYINILRQRAQKQSSLGWAENRTMLPEGLLREPPAAERSAAPSGVFEETDVGFFRLFADARPSVASPSRRPSVAACAATAALCAAVLATAAASVAAVCRRRRPARAAA
;
A
#
# COMPACT_ATOMS: atom_id res chain seq x y z
N MET A 1 -18.39 39.33 -18.03
CA MET A 1 -17.00 39.79 -18.29
C MET A 1 -16.08 38.82 -17.57
N ALA A 2 -15.40 37.95 -18.31
CA ALA A 2 -14.49 36.94 -17.78
C ALA A 2 -13.08 37.22 -18.36
N PRO A 3 -11.99 37.12 -17.57
CA PRO A 3 -10.67 37.35 -18.11
C PRO A 3 -10.16 36.12 -18.83
N VAL A 4 -9.66 36.37 -20.05
CA VAL A 4 -8.88 35.47 -20.88
C VAL A 4 -7.44 35.52 -20.39
N GLU A 5 -6.90 34.43 -19.83
CA GLU A 5 -5.46 34.30 -19.62
C GLU A 5 -4.83 33.46 -20.73
N ARG A 6 -4.10 34.16 -21.59
CA ARG A 6 -3.09 33.60 -22.51
C ARG A 6 -1.88 33.17 -21.70
N ARG A 7 -1.32 31.98 -21.95
CA ARG A 7 0.10 31.73 -21.70
C ARG A 7 0.84 31.22 -22.95
N VAL A 8 1.81 32.07 -23.25
CA VAL A 8 2.93 32.05 -24.19
C VAL A 8 3.65 30.70 -24.28
N ALA A 9 3.92 30.29 -25.53
CA ALA A 9 4.90 29.28 -25.88
C ALA A 9 6.25 29.95 -26.19
N LEU A 10 7.30 29.53 -25.50
CA LEU A 10 8.73 29.71 -25.79
C LEU A 10 9.39 28.48 -25.14
N GLY A 11 10.34 27.74 -25.68
CA GLY A 11 11.25 27.91 -26.81
C GLY A 11 12.43 26.98 -26.49
N SER A 12 12.88 26.23 -27.47
CA SER A 12 13.96 25.24 -27.42
C SER A 12 15.30 25.79 -26.92
N GLY A 13 16.05 24.99 -26.14
CA GLY A 13 17.45 25.24 -25.82
C GLY A 13 18.17 23.94 -25.48
N ALA A 14 19.16 23.57 -26.29
CA ALA A 14 19.97 22.37 -26.19
C ALA A 14 21.27 22.60 -25.36
N CYS A 15 21.96 21.48 -25.10
CA CYS A 15 23.42 21.28 -25.07
C CYS A 15 24.17 21.10 -23.72
N ARG A 16 24.92 19.98 -23.73
CA ARG A 16 26.27 19.70 -23.15
C ARG A 16 26.31 19.45 -21.63
N GLY A 17 26.93 18.41 -21.09
CA GLY A 17 27.92 17.44 -21.59
C GLY A 17 29.19 17.56 -20.74
N ALA A 18 29.56 16.52 -19.98
CA ALA A 18 30.94 16.25 -19.56
C ALA A 18 31.05 14.85 -18.91
N LEU A 19 31.92 14.03 -19.49
CA LEU A 19 32.55 12.86 -18.89
C LEU A 19 33.58 13.30 -17.83
N ALA A 20 33.82 12.44 -16.83
CA ALA A 20 35.17 12.19 -16.34
C ALA A 20 35.24 10.78 -15.74
N ALA A 21 36.04 9.93 -16.38
CA ALA A 21 36.60 8.71 -15.82
C ALA A 21 37.87 9.07 -15.03
N ALA A 22 38.16 8.33 -13.96
CA ALA A 22 39.52 8.19 -13.45
C ALA A 22 39.70 6.80 -12.85
N ALA A 23 40.79 6.17 -13.27
CA ALA A 23 41.24 4.84 -12.92
C ALA A 23 42.56 4.92 -12.12
N LEU A 24 43.00 3.74 -11.66
CA LEU A 24 44.35 3.31 -11.26
C LEU A 24 44.81 3.42 -9.79
N LEU A 25 44.96 2.20 -9.20
CA LEU A 25 46.18 1.57 -8.64
C LEU A 25 47.01 2.30 -7.56
N HIS A 26 47.21 1.60 -6.44
CA HIS A 26 48.56 1.41 -5.86
C HIS A 26 48.72 0.09 -5.10
N LEU A 27 49.89 -0.52 -5.32
CA LEU A 27 50.42 -1.77 -4.77
C LEU A 27 51.20 -1.52 -3.46
N ALA A 28 51.14 -2.53 -2.59
CA ALA A 28 52.18 -3.07 -1.69
C ALA A 28 53.10 -2.14 -0.87
N SER A 29 53.12 -2.34 0.45
CA SER A 29 54.33 -2.66 1.23
C SER A 29 54.06 -2.86 2.72
N GLY A 30 54.82 -3.78 3.34
CA GLY A 30 55.24 -3.63 4.74
C GLY A 30 54.81 -4.73 5.71
N SER A 31 55.50 -5.87 5.69
CA SER A 31 55.52 -6.80 6.82
C SER A 31 56.40 -6.25 7.95
N HIS A 32 55.78 -5.84 9.06
CA HIS A 32 56.45 -5.60 10.34
C HIS A 32 55.71 -6.39 11.41
N ALA A 33 56.41 -7.34 12.02
CA ALA A 33 55.95 -8.10 13.17
C ALA A 33 56.09 -7.25 14.44
N PRO A 34 55.01 -6.92 15.16
CA PRO A 34 55.11 -6.25 16.45
C PRO A 34 55.33 -7.27 17.57
N GLN A 35 56.15 -6.86 18.53
CA GLN A 35 56.49 -7.59 19.75
C GLN A 35 55.26 -7.78 20.65
N HIS A 36 55.14 -8.98 21.21
CA HIS A 36 54.12 -9.37 22.18
C HIS A 36 54.30 -8.63 23.51
N GLY A 37 53.63 -7.48 23.68
CA GLY A 37 53.31 -6.91 24.98
C GLY A 37 51.97 -7.46 25.48
N ALA A 38 51.98 -8.21 26.58
CA ALA A 38 50.77 -8.70 27.24
C ALA A 38 50.01 -7.53 27.89
N ALA A 39 49.22 -6.81 27.10
CA ALA A 39 48.22 -5.90 27.60
C ALA A 39 47.04 -6.72 28.14
N THR A 40 46.81 -6.66 29.46
CA THR A 40 45.56 -7.08 30.08
C THR A 40 44.42 -6.28 29.46
N ALA A 41 43.78 -6.86 28.45
CA ALA A 41 42.56 -6.34 27.86
C ALA A 41 41.46 -6.40 28.92
N THR A 42 41.16 -5.28 29.55
CA THR A 42 39.95 -5.11 30.34
C THR A 42 38.78 -5.40 29.41
N ALA A 43 38.13 -6.55 29.58
CA ALA A 43 36.99 -6.96 28.77
C ALA A 43 35.92 -5.88 28.92
N ALA A 44 35.79 -5.03 27.89
CA ALA A 44 34.72 -4.06 27.82
C ALA A 44 33.40 -4.83 27.94
N ALA A 45 32.58 -4.44 28.91
CA ALA A 45 31.25 -5.02 29.06
C ALA A 45 30.54 -4.96 27.69
N PRO A 46 29.94 -6.06 27.23
CA PRO A 46 29.30 -6.09 25.92
C PRO A 46 28.30 -4.93 25.85
N ALA A 47 28.46 -4.08 24.84
CA ALA A 47 27.53 -2.98 24.60
C ALA A 47 26.13 -3.56 24.51
N ARG A 48 25.21 -3.10 25.37
CA ARG A 48 23.80 -3.49 25.28
C ARG A 48 23.30 -3.10 23.88
N ALA A 49 22.85 -4.08 23.11
CA ALA A 49 22.21 -3.83 21.83
C ALA A 49 21.06 -2.83 22.03
N ALA A 50 20.95 -1.85 21.13
CA ALA A 50 19.85 -0.90 21.17
C ALA A 50 18.52 -1.66 21.05
N PRO A 51 17.47 -1.27 21.80
CA PRO A 51 16.17 -1.92 21.70
C PRO A 51 15.63 -1.79 20.27
N ARG A 52 15.15 -2.91 19.72
CA ARG A 52 14.49 -2.96 18.41
C ARG A 52 13.21 -2.11 18.44
N PRO A 53 12.91 -1.33 17.39
CA PRO A 53 11.66 -0.59 17.29
C PRO A 53 10.47 -1.54 17.13
N ARG A 54 9.35 -1.20 17.78
CA ARG A 54 8.13 -2.03 17.78
C ARG A 54 7.28 -1.81 16.53
N LEU A 55 6.45 -2.76 16.16
CA LEU A 55 5.57 -2.63 14.98
C LEU A 55 4.69 -1.37 15.03
N ARG A 56 4.16 -1.01 16.20
CA ARG A 56 3.39 0.24 16.40
C ARG A 56 4.15 1.53 16.06
N GLU A 57 5.47 1.51 16.13
CA GLU A 57 6.34 2.67 15.84
C GLU A 57 6.72 2.67 14.37
N VAL A 58 7.02 1.49 13.81
CA VAL A 58 7.50 1.40 12.43
C VAL A 58 6.38 1.55 11.42
N LEU A 59 5.24 0.88 11.61
CA LEU A 59 4.17 0.87 10.62
C LEU A 59 3.61 2.28 10.32
N PRO A 60 3.19 3.10 11.31
CA PRO A 60 2.75 4.47 11.05
C PRO A 60 3.81 5.35 10.41
N ARG A 61 5.10 5.18 10.77
CA ARG A 61 6.20 5.94 10.17
C ARG A 61 6.36 5.61 8.68
N GLU A 62 6.29 4.34 8.30
CA GLU A 62 6.38 3.94 6.89
C GLU A 62 5.17 4.43 6.08
N ALA A 63 3.97 4.35 6.67
CA ALA A 63 2.76 4.89 6.02
C ALA A 63 2.87 6.41 5.83
N HIS A 64 3.41 7.12 6.83
CA HIS A 64 3.66 8.55 6.76
C HIS A 64 4.61 8.88 5.61
N GLU A 65 5.78 8.26 5.53
CA GLU A 65 6.76 8.47 4.45
C GLU A 65 6.12 8.30 3.06
N ARG A 66 5.32 7.25 2.86
CA ARG A 66 4.63 7.03 1.58
C ARG A 66 3.62 8.12 1.25
N LEU A 67 2.81 8.54 2.23
CA LEU A 67 1.73 9.50 2.03
C LEU A 67 2.21 10.94 1.94
N THR A 68 3.34 11.29 2.55
CA THR A 68 3.90 12.65 2.52
C THR A 68 5.03 12.83 1.53
N THR A 69 5.69 11.75 1.09
CA THR A 69 6.78 11.86 0.11
C THR A 69 6.37 11.30 -1.24
N TRP A 70 5.93 10.03 -1.29
CA TRP A 70 5.74 9.36 -2.60
C TRP A 70 4.45 9.83 -3.28
N TYR A 71 3.37 9.97 -2.51
CA TYR A 71 2.09 10.45 -3.02
C TYR A 71 2.13 11.89 -3.57
N GLU A 72 3.04 12.71 -3.03
CA GLU A 72 3.24 14.10 -3.46
C GLU A 72 4.00 14.18 -4.79
N ASP A 73 4.83 13.18 -5.14
CA ASP A 73 5.49 13.10 -6.44
C ASP A 73 4.52 12.68 -7.56
N LYS A 74 3.85 13.67 -8.15
CA LYS A 74 2.91 13.46 -9.26
C LYS A 74 3.59 12.88 -10.51
N ASN A 75 4.90 12.99 -10.67
CA ASN A 75 5.61 12.39 -11.81
C ASN A 75 5.73 10.87 -11.67
N ALA A 76 5.77 10.36 -10.44
CA ALA A 76 5.82 8.92 -10.15
C ALA A 76 4.45 8.22 -10.26
N MET A 77 3.38 8.95 -10.56
CA MET A 77 2.00 8.46 -10.51
C MET A 77 1.36 8.41 -11.90
N ASP A 78 0.51 7.41 -12.13
CA ASP A 78 -0.43 7.37 -13.24
C ASP A 78 -1.54 8.44 -13.04
N PRO A 79 -2.25 8.84 -14.10
CA PRO A 79 -3.40 9.72 -13.97
C PRO A 79 -4.45 9.16 -12.99
N PRO A 80 -5.05 10.00 -12.14
CA PRO A 80 -6.05 9.55 -11.17
C PRO A 80 -7.37 9.17 -11.84
N PHE A 81 -8.02 8.14 -11.29
CA PHE A 81 -9.41 7.80 -11.52
C PHE A 81 -10.28 8.57 -10.52
N TRP A 82 -11.35 9.19 -11.00
CA TRP A 82 -12.25 10.01 -10.19
C TRP A 82 -13.68 9.48 -10.24
N ARG A 83 -14.33 9.39 -9.09
CA ARG A 83 -15.77 9.13 -8.96
C ARG A 83 -16.25 9.56 -7.58
N ASP A 84 -17.43 10.16 -7.50
CA ASP A 84 -18.09 10.58 -6.24
C ASP A 84 -17.20 11.44 -5.31
N GLY A 85 -16.40 12.35 -5.89
CA GLY A 85 -15.50 13.21 -5.13
C GLY A 85 -14.39 12.45 -4.39
N ALA A 86 -14.11 11.21 -4.78
CA ALA A 86 -12.94 10.46 -4.36
C ALA A 86 -12.03 10.25 -5.57
N GLN A 87 -10.72 10.23 -5.31
CA GLN A 87 -9.73 9.87 -6.32
C GLN A 87 -8.94 8.65 -5.89
N VAL A 88 -8.54 7.84 -6.87
CA VAL A 88 -7.61 6.73 -6.68
C VAL A 88 -6.63 6.71 -7.84
N GLN A 89 -5.35 6.46 -7.58
CA GLN A 89 -4.29 6.42 -8.56
C GLN A 89 -3.25 5.36 -8.22
N MET A 90 -2.48 4.93 -9.21
CA MET A 90 -1.38 3.98 -9.03
C MET A 90 -0.03 4.66 -9.21
N SER A 91 1.01 4.10 -8.59
CA SER A 91 2.39 4.38 -8.97
C SER A 91 2.68 3.81 -10.36
N LYS A 92 3.53 4.50 -11.13
CA LYS A 92 4.08 4.01 -12.40
C LYS A 92 5.03 2.85 -12.20
N ALA A 93 5.83 2.92 -11.13
CA ALA A 93 6.73 1.84 -10.74
C ALA A 93 5.94 0.74 -10.03
N GLU A 94 6.31 -0.50 -10.33
CA GLU A 94 5.85 -1.68 -9.60
C GLU A 94 6.96 -2.11 -8.63
N CYS A 95 6.59 -2.29 -7.37
CA CYS A 95 7.51 -2.65 -6.31
C CYS A 95 7.21 -4.06 -5.80
N PRO A 96 8.23 -4.86 -5.41
CA PRO A 96 8.01 -6.17 -4.82
C PRO A 96 7.08 -6.08 -3.61
N CYS A 97 6.14 -7.03 -3.51
CA CYS A 97 5.22 -7.12 -2.38
C CYS A 97 5.07 -8.56 -1.90
N ASP A 98 6.20 -9.20 -1.64
CA ASP A 98 6.32 -10.59 -1.21
C ASP A 98 7.60 -10.79 -0.36
N GLY A 99 8.07 -9.72 0.29
CA GLY A 99 9.29 -9.74 1.12
C GLY A 99 10.58 -9.61 0.31
N GLN A 100 11.71 -9.81 0.98
CA GLN A 100 13.02 -9.56 0.39
C GLN A 100 13.35 -10.67 -0.63
N GLY A 101 13.62 -10.30 -1.88
CA GLY A 101 13.82 -11.26 -2.98
C GLY A 101 12.53 -11.72 -3.65
N GLY A 102 11.40 -11.13 -3.26
CA GLY A 102 10.12 -11.32 -3.90
C GLY A 102 10.12 -10.99 -5.40
N SER A 103 9.41 -11.80 -6.18
CA SER A 103 9.35 -11.67 -7.65
C SER A 103 8.08 -10.98 -8.15
N SER A 104 7.04 -10.94 -7.31
CA SER A 104 5.77 -10.33 -7.68
C SER A 104 5.83 -8.81 -7.46
N LYS A 105 5.96 -8.08 -8.56
CA LYS A 105 5.91 -6.62 -8.54
C LYS A 105 4.48 -6.16 -8.74
N VAL A 106 4.02 -5.30 -7.86
CA VAL A 106 2.67 -4.72 -7.91
C VAL A 106 2.75 -3.21 -7.70
N PRO A 107 1.86 -2.42 -8.32
CA PRO A 107 1.85 -0.98 -8.11
C PRO A 107 1.41 -0.65 -6.69
N LEU A 108 1.89 0.49 -6.18
CA LEU A 108 1.28 1.11 -5.01
C LEU A 108 0.02 1.85 -5.47
N THR A 109 -1.03 1.71 -4.70
CA THR A 109 -2.26 2.49 -4.86
C THR A 109 -2.26 3.62 -3.85
N PHE A 110 -2.75 4.78 -4.27
CA PHE A 110 -3.03 5.92 -3.41
C PHE A 110 -4.44 6.42 -3.69
N GLY A 111 -5.08 7.01 -2.69
CA GLY A 111 -6.33 7.72 -2.92
C GLY A 111 -6.58 8.78 -1.88
N GLU A 112 -7.50 9.67 -2.21
CA GLU A 112 -7.91 10.76 -1.34
C GLU A 112 -9.41 10.95 -1.44
N PHE A 113 -10.05 11.24 -0.31
CA PHE A 113 -11.47 11.52 -0.24
C PHE A 113 -11.83 12.31 1.01
N ASP A 114 -12.90 13.08 0.91
CA ASP A 114 -13.49 13.78 2.05
C ASP A 114 -14.68 13.00 2.61
N VAL A 115 -14.92 13.12 3.93
CA VAL A 115 -16.10 12.64 4.63
C VAL A 115 -16.82 13.82 5.26
N GLU A 116 -17.93 14.21 4.66
CA GLU A 116 -18.75 15.31 5.15
C GLU A 116 -19.54 14.88 6.38
N ALA A 117 -19.78 15.82 7.30
CA ALA A 117 -20.55 15.60 8.54
C ALA A 117 -20.04 14.48 9.47
N ALA A 118 -18.78 14.08 9.35
CA ALA A 118 -18.10 13.17 10.28
C ALA A 118 -16.77 13.75 10.72
N ARG A 119 -16.45 13.66 12.01
CA ARG A 119 -15.16 14.11 12.53
C ARG A 119 -14.07 13.09 12.17
N PRO A 120 -12.79 13.47 12.19
CA PRO A 120 -11.68 12.53 11.99
C PRO A 120 -11.74 11.31 12.93
N VAL A 121 -12.10 11.51 14.20
CA VAL A 121 -12.23 10.41 15.16
C VAL A 121 -13.37 9.43 14.80
N ASP A 122 -14.42 9.88 14.11
CA ASP A 122 -15.53 9.01 13.70
C ASP A 122 -15.09 8.08 12.57
N VAL A 123 -14.34 8.59 11.59
CA VAL A 123 -13.73 7.77 10.52
C VAL A 123 -12.72 6.78 11.11
N PHE A 124 -11.87 7.24 12.03
CA PHE A 124 -10.90 6.41 12.75
C PHE A 124 -11.58 5.26 13.49
N ASN A 125 -12.65 5.55 14.21
CA ASN A 125 -13.42 4.56 14.95
C ASN A 125 -14.06 3.52 14.03
N VAL A 126 -14.57 3.91 12.85
CA VAL A 126 -15.11 2.94 11.88
C VAL A 126 -14.04 2.00 11.35
N LEU A 127 -12.85 2.52 11.00
CA LEU A 127 -11.73 1.68 10.53
C LEU A 127 -11.16 0.78 11.64
N ALA A 128 -11.31 1.19 12.91
CA ALA A 128 -10.92 0.39 14.07
C ALA A 128 -11.95 -0.68 14.48
N ASP A 129 -13.18 -0.61 13.95
CA ASP A 129 -14.34 -1.45 14.30
C ASP A 129 -14.34 -2.81 13.59
N TRP A 130 -13.27 -3.56 13.78
CA TRP A 130 -13.10 -4.88 13.15
C TRP A 130 -14.21 -5.86 13.53
N GLN A 131 -14.74 -5.77 14.75
CA GLN A 131 -15.79 -6.67 15.26
C GLN A 131 -17.07 -6.58 14.43
N ASN A 132 -17.33 -5.41 13.86
CA ASN A 132 -18.49 -5.17 13.02
C ASN A 132 -18.10 -5.01 11.55
N GLN A 133 -16.85 -5.29 11.13
CA GLN A 133 -16.38 -5.08 9.76
C GLN A 133 -17.32 -5.73 8.74
N THR A 134 -17.65 -7.01 8.91
CA THR A 134 -18.53 -7.76 7.98
C THR A 134 -19.97 -7.25 7.93
N THR A 135 -20.39 -6.45 8.91
CA THR A 135 -21.75 -5.88 8.95
C THR A 135 -21.91 -4.67 8.03
N TRP A 136 -20.80 -3.98 7.71
CA TRP A 136 -20.84 -2.76 6.91
C TRP A 136 -19.97 -2.85 5.66
N ASP A 137 -18.89 -3.62 5.67
CA ASP A 137 -17.98 -3.79 4.54
C ASP A 137 -18.32 -5.07 3.75
N PRO A 138 -18.98 -4.95 2.58
CA PRO A 138 -19.33 -6.11 1.76
C PRO A 138 -18.12 -6.73 1.06
N THR A 139 -16.94 -6.10 1.13
CA THR A 139 -15.72 -6.62 0.54
C THR A 139 -15.04 -7.66 1.42
N VAL A 140 -15.51 -7.85 2.65
CA VAL A 140 -14.98 -8.79 3.64
C VAL A 140 -16.06 -9.80 4.03
N SER A 141 -15.80 -11.09 3.82
CA SER A 141 -16.75 -12.16 4.19
C SER A 141 -16.48 -12.77 5.56
N GLN A 142 -15.24 -12.64 6.06
CA GLN A 142 -14.82 -13.20 7.34
C GLN A 142 -13.78 -12.28 7.96
N VAL A 143 -13.89 -12.08 9.27
CA VAL A 143 -12.85 -11.45 10.10
C VAL A 143 -12.66 -12.30 11.34
N GLN A 144 -11.42 -12.67 11.60
CA GLN A 144 -11.02 -13.33 12.84
C GLN A 144 -9.89 -12.53 13.49
N GLU A 145 -10.01 -12.29 14.80
CA GLU A 145 -8.95 -11.63 15.59
C GLU A 145 -8.11 -12.69 16.31
N VAL A 146 -6.80 -12.49 16.33
CA VAL A 146 -5.91 -13.19 17.26
C VAL A 146 -5.56 -12.25 18.39
N LEU A 147 -6.15 -12.50 19.55
CA LEU A 147 -5.73 -11.91 20.80
C LEU A 147 -4.52 -12.67 21.34
N GLY A 148 -3.35 -12.38 20.78
CA GLY A 148 -2.08 -12.67 21.45
C GLY A 148 -1.70 -11.54 22.42
N ASP A 149 -0.58 -11.69 23.10
CA ASP A 149 0.04 -10.62 23.90
C ASP A 149 0.70 -9.52 23.02
N TRP A 150 0.52 -9.58 21.70
CA TRP A 150 1.02 -8.63 20.71
C TRP A 150 0.57 -7.19 21.00
N GLY A 151 -0.65 -7.00 21.49
CA GLY A 151 -1.14 -5.68 21.89
C GLY A 151 -0.31 -5.06 23.01
N ARG A 152 0.27 -5.87 23.90
CA ARG A 152 1.17 -5.39 24.96
C ARG A 152 2.62 -5.27 24.48
N ARG A 153 3.12 -6.28 23.76
CA ARG A 153 4.53 -6.34 23.32
C ARG A 153 4.83 -5.38 22.17
N GLU A 154 4.03 -5.45 21.12
CA GLU A 154 4.25 -4.74 19.85
C GLU A 154 3.32 -3.53 19.69
N GLY A 155 2.25 -3.44 20.48
CA GLY A 155 1.22 -2.40 20.36
C GLY A 155 0.40 -2.49 19.08
N VAL A 156 0.25 -3.71 18.55
CA VAL A 156 -0.54 -3.99 17.35
C VAL A 156 -1.58 -5.06 17.63
N ARG A 157 -2.61 -5.11 16.78
CA ARG A 157 -3.58 -6.19 16.71
C ARG A 157 -3.23 -7.12 15.54
N GLY A 158 -3.49 -8.41 15.69
CA GLY A 158 -3.44 -9.37 14.57
C GLY A 158 -4.85 -9.68 14.05
N LEU A 159 -5.05 -9.60 12.75
CA LEU A 159 -6.31 -9.93 12.07
C LEU A 159 -6.08 -10.96 10.96
N GLU A 160 -7.09 -11.78 10.74
CA GLU A 160 -7.33 -12.52 9.49
C GLU A 160 -8.58 -11.96 8.83
N MET A 161 -8.49 -11.72 7.53
CA MET A 161 -9.63 -11.27 6.73
C MET A 161 -9.72 -12.05 5.43
N VAL A 162 -10.94 -12.44 5.06
CA VAL A 162 -11.23 -13.09 3.77
C VAL A 162 -12.02 -12.13 2.88
N TYR A 163 -11.49 -11.92 1.69
CA TYR A 163 -12.02 -11.03 0.66
C TYR A 163 -12.59 -11.85 -0.51
N PRO A 164 -13.93 -11.96 -0.65
CA PRO A 164 -14.53 -12.59 -1.81
C PRO A 164 -14.23 -11.77 -3.07
N THR A 165 -13.81 -12.45 -4.14
CA THR A 165 -13.55 -11.79 -5.43
C THR A 165 -14.85 -11.41 -6.16
N GLY A 166 -15.94 -12.11 -5.84
CA GLY A 166 -17.21 -12.06 -6.56
C GLY A 166 -17.17 -12.76 -7.92
N ILE A 167 -16.07 -13.44 -8.25
CA ILE A 167 -15.90 -14.19 -9.50
C ILE A 167 -15.84 -15.66 -9.12
N PHE A 168 -16.82 -16.45 -9.55
CA PHE A 168 -16.96 -17.87 -9.18
C PHE A 168 -15.69 -18.71 -9.43
N LEU A 169 -14.90 -18.37 -10.44
CA LEU A 169 -13.67 -19.10 -10.80
C LEU A 169 -12.40 -18.56 -10.14
N VAL A 170 -12.48 -17.47 -9.37
CA VAL A 170 -11.32 -16.88 -8.70
C VAL A 170 -11.50 -17.06 -7.19
N PRO A 171 -10.68 -17.90 -6.55
CA PRO A 171 -10.79 -18.15 -5.11
C PRO A 171 -10.78 -16.85 -4.28
N PRO A 172 -11.43 -16.79 -3.11
CA PRO A 172 -11.29 -15.68 -2.19
C PRO A 172 -9.82 -15.43 -1.82
N ARG A 173 -9.52 -14.20 -1.38
CA ARG A 173 -8.20 -13.83 -0.89
C ARG A 173 -8.20 -13.75 0.62
N GLU A 174 -7.22 -14.37 1.24
CA GLU A 174 -7.06 -14.36 2.68
C GLU A 174 -5.83 -13.56 3.07
N VAL A 175 -5.98 -12.68 4.05
CA VAL A 175 -4.92 -11.76 4.49
C VAL A 175 -4.75 -11.90 6.01
N PHE A 176 -3.53 -12.20 6.44
CA PHE A 176 -3.13 -12.17 7.86
C PHE A 176 -2.31 -10.91 8.12
N GLU A 177 -2.85 -9.93 8.84
CA GLU A 177 -2.18 -8.65 8.97
C GLU A 177 -2.15 -8.09 10.39
N TRP A 178 -1.06 -7.38 10.65
CA TRP A 178 -0.89 -6.51 11.80
C TRP A 178 -1.63 -5.20 11.56
N VAL A 179 -2.32 -4.72 12.59
CA VAL A 179 -2.96 -3.40 12.59
C VAL A 179 -2.35 -2.54 13.69
N ALA A 180 -1.72 -1.45 13.28
CA ALA A 180 -1.17 -0.43 14.15
C ALA A 180 -2.04 0.84 14.10
N PHE A 181 -2.13 1.51 15.25
CA PHE A 181 -2.90 2.74 15.40
C PHE A 181 -2.01 3.85 15.94
N ASN A 182 -2.25 5.07 15.48
CA ASN A 182 -1.71 6.28 16.10
C ASN A 182 -2.83 7.32 16.17
N ALA A 183 -3.06 7.89 17.35
CA ALA A 183 -4.15 8.82 17.58
C ALA A 183 -3.64 10.06 18.33
N SER A 184 -3.81 11.22 17.70
CA SER A 184 -3.56 12.54 18.30
C SER A 184 -4.88 13.28 18.40
N PHE A 185 -5.56 13.11 19.54
CA PHE A 185 -6.87 13.74 19.78
C PHE A 185 -6.79 15.28 19.80
N GLU A 186 -5.67 15.84 20.26
CA GLU A 186 -5.42 17.28 20.26
C GLU A 186 -5.35 17.84 18.83
N ARG A 187 -4.62 17.18 17.93
CA ARG A 187 -4.50 17.58 16.53
C ARG A 187 -5.63 17.06 15.64
N GLN A 188 -6.52 16.24 16.20
CA GLN A 188 -7.55 15.49 15.46
C GLN A 188 -6.95 14.69 14.28
N GLU A 189 -5.75 14.15 14.49
CA GLU A 189 -4.98 13.44 13.47
C GLU A 189 -4.85 11.97 13.86
N PHE A 190 -5.25 11.09 12.96
CA PHE A 190 -5.36 9.67 13.22
C PHE A 190 -4.74 8.84 12.08
N TRP A 191 -4.16 7.72 12.46
CA TRP A 191 -3.54 6.74 11.56
C TRP A 191 -4.06 5.35 11.86
N VAL A 192 -4.45 4.64 10.80
CA VAL A 192 -4.74 3.20 10.85
C VAL A 192 -3.88 2.53 9.78
N VAL A 193 -3.02 1.61 10.19
CA VAL A 193 -2.02 1.01 9.31
C VAL A 193 -2.06 -0.50 9.40
N TYR A 194 -2.12 -1.14 8.25
CA TYR A 194 -2.25 -2.57 8.05
C TYR A 194 -0.99 -3.11 7.38
N SER A 195 -0.49 -4.28 7.79
CA SER A 195 0.64 -4.92 7.12
C SER A 195 0.70 -6.42 7.36
N THR A 196 0.97 -7.15 6.29
CA THR A 196 1.31 -8.58 6.28
C THR A 196 2.80 -8.84 6.51
N LEU A 197 3.62 -7.80 6.68
CA LEU A 197 5.04 -7.98 6.94
C LEU A 197 5.26 -8.78 8.21
N ASN A 198 6.08 -9.84 8.09
CA ASN A 198 6.42 -10.74 9.20
C ASN A 198 5.18 -11.26 9.94
N ASN A 199 4.11 -11.56 9.19
CA ASN A 199 2.86 -12.14 9.70
C ASN A 199 2.92 -13.66 9.94
N GLY A 200 4.08 -14.30 9.79
CA GLY A 200 4.25 -15.73 10.06
C GLY A 200 3.69 -16.19 11.41
N PRO A 201 3.88 -15.44 12.52
CA PRO A 201 3.23 -15.74 13.80
C PRO A 201 1.69 -15.74 13.73
N LEU A 202 1.07 -14.87 12.92
CA LEU A 202 -0.39 -14.83 12.74
C LEU A 202 -0.87 -16.04 11.93
N GLN A 203 -0.20 -16.35 10.81
CA GLN A 203 -0.53 -17.51 9.99
C GLN A 203 -0.48 -18.80 10.81
N LYS A 204 0.54 -18.96 11.66
CA LYS A 204 0.69 -20.12 12.54
C LYS A 204 -0.40 -20.19 13.61
N ALA A 205 -0.89 -19.05 14.09
CA ALA A 205 -1.87 -19.00 15.17
C ALA A 205 -3.31 -19.30 14.69
N LEU A 206 -3.66 -18.93 13.46
CA LEU A 206 -5.03 -19.01 12.94
C LEU A 206 -5.26 -20.22 12.02
N GLY A 207 -4.22 -20.63 11.28
CA GLY A 207 -4.41 -21.54 10.15
C GLY A 207 -5.01 -20.81 8.95
N ALA A 208 -4.90 -21.41 7.77
CA ALA A 208 -5.50 -20.88 6.55
C ALA A 208 -6.95 -21.35 6.42
N ALA A 209 -7.83 -20.45 5.98
CA ALA A 209 -9.19 -20.79 5.62
C ALA A 209 -9.23 -21.68 4.36
N ASP A 210 -10.15 -22.65 4.35
CA ASP A 210 -10.27 -23.59 3.24
C ASP A 210 -10.66 -22.89 1.93
N GLY A 211 -9.98 -23.24 0.84
CA GLY A 211 -10.31 -22.76 -0.50
C GLY A 211 -9.95 -21.30 -0.77
N THR A 212 -9.16 -20.65 0.10
CA THR A 212 -8.63 -19.30 -0.11
C THR A 212 -7.26 -19.34 -0.78
N VAL A 213 -6.84 -18.18 -1.31
CA VAL A 213 -5.45 -17.95 -1.72
C VAL A 213 -4.87 -16.86 -0.81
N PRO A 214 -3.73 -17.11 -0.14
CA PRO A 214 -3.07 -16.08 0.65
C PRO A 214 -2.74 -14.87 -0.22
N ALA A 215 -3.07 -13.68 0.27
CA ALA A 215 -2.72 -12.40 -0.31
C ALA A 215 -1.85 -11.61 0.66
N GLN A 216 -1.06 -10.69 0.11
CA GLN A 216 -0.11 -9.89 0.87
C GLN A 216 -0.53 -8.42 0.78
N ASN A 217 -0.86 -7.82 1.91
CA ASN A 217 -0.97 -6.38 2.07
C ASN A 217 0.34 -5.88 2.67
N CYS A 218 1.32 -5.52 1.85
CA CYS A 218 2.66 -5.15 2.34
C CYS A 218 2.62 -3.92 3.23
N LEU A 219 1.80 -2.94 2.84
CA LEU A 219 1.43 -1.83 3.70
C LEU A 219 0.15 -1.18 3.15
N GLY A 220 -0.86 -1.07 4.01
CA GLY A 220 -2.01 -0.22 3.82
C GLY A 220 -2.05 0.83 4.92
N GLY A 221 -2.37 2.08 4.61
CA GLY A 221 -2.38 3.14 5.62
C GLY A 221 -3.42 4.20 5.32
N TYR A 222 -4.13 4.64 6.33
CA TYR A 222 -5.09 5.75 6.29
C TYR A 222 -4.58 6.89 7.17
N TRP A 223 -4.41 8.06 6.57
CA TRP A 223 -4.15 9.31 7.27
C TRP A 223 -5.42 10.14 7.31
N ILE A 224 -5.94 10.37 8.50
CA ILE A 224 -7.25 10.97 8.75
C ILE A 224 -7.03 12.27 9.52
N ARG A 225 -7.49 13.38 8.96
CA ARG A 225 -7.26 14.72 9.52
C ARG A 225 -8.48 15.63 9.34
N PRO A 226 -8.57 16.75 10.06
CA PRO A 226 -9.66 17.71 9.85
C PRO A 226 -9.64 18.27 8.43
N ARG A 227 -10.82 18.43 7.84
CA ARG A 227 -10.99 19.13 6.58
C ARG A 227 -11.29 20.62 6.86
N PRO A 228 -10.71 21.58 6.11
CA PRO A 228 -11.14 22.97 6.16
C PRO A 228 -12.64 23.10 5.87
N GLY A 229 -13.39 23.79 6.73
CA GLY A 229 -14.86 23.89 6.61
C GLY A 229 -15.63 22.77 7.32
N GLY A 230 -14.95 21.84 7.98
CA GLY A 230 -15.53 20.76 8.76
C GLY A 230 -15.53 19.42 8.04
N GLY A 231 -15.77 18.35 8.79
CA GLY A 231 -15.64 16.98 8.32
C GLY A 231 -14.22 16.42 8.48
N ALA A 232 -13.98 15.29 7.81
CA ALA A 232 -12.68 14.63 7.78
C ALA A 232 -12.13 14.58 6.34
N HIS A 233 -10.83 14.71 6.21
CA HIS A 233 -10.09 14.45 4.98
C HIS A 233 -9.24 13.21 5.18
N VAL A 234 -9.30 12.28 4.23
CA VAL A 234 -8.62 11.00 4.28
C VAL A 234 -7.71 10.86 3.07
N VAL A 235 -6.43 10.59 3.32
CA VAL A 235 -5.49 10.12 2.29
C VAL A 235 -5.10 8.70 2.66
N PHE A 236 -5.08 7.80 1.68
CA PHE A 236 -4.70 6.41 1.92
C PHE A 236 -3.72 5.89 0.90
N THR A 237 -2.97 4.87 1.31
CA THR A 237 -2.11 4.06 0.44
C THR A 237 -2.40 2.59 0.66
N GLN A 238 -2.25 1.79 -0.39
CA GLN A 238 -2.35 0.34 -0.34
C GLN A 238 -1.29 -0.26 -1.25
N HIS A 239 -0.65 -1.33 -0.79
CA HIS A 239 0.32 -2.09 -1.57
C HIS A 239 -0.01 -3.56 -1.40
N VAL A 240 -0.90 -4.03 -2.28
CA VAL A 240 -1.49 -5.36 -2.17
C VAL A 240 -1.04 -6.21 -3.33
N ASN A 241 -0.45 -7.35 -3.03
CA ASN A 241 -0.26 -8.44 -3.96
C ASN A 241 -1.37 -9.49 -3.75
N PRO A 242 -2.40 -9.51 -4.62
CA PRO A 242 -3.48 -10.46 -4.51
C PRO A 242 -3.10 -11.83 -5.10
N HIS A 243 -1.86 -12.04 -5.57
CA HIS A 243 -1.48 -13.20 -6.36
C HIS A 243 -2.51 -13.49 -7.47
N PRO A 244 -2.64 -12.59 -8.46
CA PRO A 244 -3.61 -12.78 -9.52
C PRO A 244 -3.31 -14.08 -10.28
N PRO A 245 -4.33 -14.77 -10.82
CA PRO A 245 -4.10 -15.98 -11.61
C PRO A 245 -3.20 -15.67 -12.82
N LEU A 246 -2.49 -16.71 -13.27
CA LEU A 246 -1.51 -16.61 -14.36
C LEU A 246 -2.09 -15.83 -15.56
N MET A 247 -1.30 -14.91 -16.10
CA MET A 247 -1.59 -13.97 -17.20
C MET A 247 -2.28 -12.63 -16.85
N LEU A 248 -2.78 -12.43 -15.62
CA LEU A 248 -3.30 -11.12 -15.22
C LEU A 248 -2.23 -10.30 -14.49
N SER A 249 -1.88 -9.13 -15.02
CA SER A 249 -1.04 -8.18 -14.29
C SER A 249 -1.83 -7.51 -13.15
N ALA A 250 -1.15 -7.18 -12.05
CA ALA A 250 -1.77 -6.45 -10.94
C ALA A 250 -2.37 -5.11 -11.40
N LYS A 251 -1.72 -4.43 -12.34
CA LYS A 251 -2.21 -3.19 -12.95
C LYS A 251 -3.52 -3.37 -13.72
N LEU A 252 -3.68 -4.47 -14.46
CA LEU A 252 -4.93 -4.78 -15.14
C LEU A 252 -6.04 -5.07 -14.13
N VAL A 253 -5.74 -5.88 -13.10
CA VAL A 253 -6.68 -6.16 -12.00
C VAL A 253 -7.17 -4.87 -11.36
N PHE A 254 -6.25 -3.97 -10.99
CA PHE A 254 -6.61 -2.67 -10.44
C PHE A 254 -7.51 -1.85 -11.40
N THR A 255 -7.15 -1.81 -12.68
CA THR A 255 -7.88 -1.02 -13.69
C THR A 255 -9.33 -1.50 -13.85
N VAL A 256 -9.60 -2.79 -13.63
CA VAL A 256 -10.97 -3.32 -13.66
C VAL A 256 -11.66 -3.25 -12.29
N SER A 257 -10.92 -3.16 -11.18
CA SER A 257 -11.47 -3.23 -9.83
C SER A 257 -11.52 -1.91 -9.07
N TRP A 258 -10.91 -0.81 -9.55
CA TRP A 258 -10.85 0.47 -8.83
C TRP A 258 -12.25 1.00 -8.45
N GLY A 259 -13.28 0.70 -9.25
CA GLY A 259 -14.67 1.04 -8.91
C GLY A 259 -15.10 0.45 -7.56
N LYS A 260 -14.69 -0.79 -7.25
CA LYS A 260 -14.97 -1.42 -5.95
C LYS A 260 -14.29 -0.68 -4.79
N GLN A 261 -13.12 -0.07 -5.02
CA GLN A 261 -12.45 0.79 -4.03
C GLN A 261 -13.31 2.01 -3.70
N ILE A 262 -13.89 2.65 -4.73
CA ILE A 262 -14.76 3.80 -4.53
C ILE A 262 -16.06 3.38 -3.83
N ASP A 263 -16.62 2.21 -4.17
CA ASP A 263 -17.81 1.68 -3.48
C ASP A 263 -17.51 1.49 -1.98
N TYR A 264 -16.37 0.90 -1.64
CA TYR A 264 -15.90 0.81 -0.26
C TYR A 264 -15.75 2.20 0.40
N ILE A 265 -15.15 3.18 -0.27
CA ILE A 265 -15.00 4.56 0.25
C ILE A 265 -16.37 5.18 0.56
N ASN A 266 -17.36 5.00 -0.33
CA ASN A 266 -18.71 5.52 -0.13
C ASN A 266 -19.42 4.86 1.06
N ILE A 267 -19.23 3.56 1.25
CA ILE A 267 -19.75 2.84 2.42
C ILE A 267 -19.07 3.33 3.70
N LEU A 268 -17.75 3.49 3.69
CA LEU A 268 -16.98 4.02 4.82
C LEU A 268 -17.46 5.44 5.20
N ARG A 269 -17.71 6.31 4.22
CA ARG A 269 -18.29 7.65 4.44
C ARG A 269 -19.63 7.56 5.17
N GLN A 270 -20.56 6.75 4.66
CA GLN A 270 -21.88 6.56 5.27
C GLN A 270 -21.78 6.01 6.70
N ARG A 271 -20.87 5.06 6.92
CA ARG A 271 -20.66 4.47 8.24
C ARG A 271 -20.06 5.47 9.22
N ALA A 272 -19.12 6.31 8.78
CA ALA A 272 -18.55 7.38 9.60
C ALA A 272 -19.57 8.48 9.93
N GLN A 273 -20.46 8.82 9.00
CA GLN A 273 -21.59 9.73 9.27
C GLN A 273 -22.56 9.14 10.30
N LYS A 274 -22.86 7.84 10.19
CA LYS A 274 -23.66 7.12 11.19
C LYS A 274 -22.94 7.04 12.55
N GLN A 275 -21.62 6.95 12.57
CA GLN A 275 -20.84 6.99 13.82
C GLN A 275 -20.89 8.39 14.46
N SER A 276 -20.77 9.45 13.65
CA SER A 276 -20.88 10.85 14.08
C SER A 276 -22.24 11.15 14.73
N SER A 277 -23.34 10.62 14.17
CA SER A 277 -24.68 10.83 14.73
C SER A 277 -24.93 10.18 16.10
N LEU A 278 -24.01 9.33 16.58
CA LEU A 278 -24.06 8.80 17.95
C LEU A 278 -23.65 9.84 19.01
N GLY A 279 -23.09 10.99 18.61
CA GLY A 279 -22.74 12.08 19.52
C GLY A 279 -21.65 11.72 20.54
N TRP A 280 -20.74 10.81 20.20
CA TRP A 280 -19.63 10.44 21.09
C TRP A 280 -18.69 11.62 21.33
N ALA A 281 -18.06 11.67 22.50
CA ALA A 281 -17.03 12.65 22.80
C ALA A 281 -15.88 12.63 21.78
N GLU A 282 -15.26 13.77 21.50
CA GLU A 282 -14.20 13.92 20.48
C GLU A 282 -12.93 13.13 20.79
N ASN A 283 -12.72 12.79 22.06
CA ASN A 283 -11.60 11.99 22.53
C ASN A 283 -11.96 10.51 22.77
N ARG A 284 -13.16 10.08 22.37
CA ARG A 284 -13.63 8.71 22.57
C ARG A 284 -13.24 7.82 21.40
N THR A 285 -12.68 6.67 21.74
CA THR A 285 -12.41 5.58 20.79
C THR A 285 -12.82 4.24 21.35
N MET A 286 -13.10 3.29 20.46
CA MET A 286 -13.40 1.90 20.80
C MET A 286 -12.13 1.05 21.02
N LEU A 287 -10.96 1.58 20.68
CA LEU A 287 -9.71 0.85 20.85
C LEU A 287 -9.31 0.77 22.32
N PRO A 288 -8.82 -0.39 22.79
CA PRO A 288 -8.24 -0.50 24.12
C PRO A 288 -7.01 0.39 24.24
N GLU A 289 -6.78 0.94 25.44
CA GLU A 289 -5.72 1.92 25.70
C GLU A 289 -4.32 1.42 25.33
N GLY A 290 -4.04 0.13 25.49
CA GLY A 290 -2.75 -0.48 25.15
C GLY A 290 -2.38 -0.42 23.66
N LEU A 291 -3.37 -0.30 22.77
CA LEU A 291 -3.12 -0.12 21.33
C LEU A 291 -2.87 1.35 20.95
N LEU A 292 -3.16 2.30 21.83
CA LEU A 292 -3.03 3.73 21.58
C LEU A 292 -1.83 4.33 22.31
N ARG A 293 -1.67 4.00 23.58
CA ARG A 293 -0.63 4.58 24.44
C ARG A 293 0.58 3.69 24.51
N GLU A 294 1.76 4.29 24.56
CA GLU A 294 2.96 3.54 24.89
C GLU A 294 2.85 3.03 26.33
N PRO A 295 3.20 1.76 26.59
CA PRO A 295 3.37 1.30 27.95
C PRO A 295 4.37 2.20 28.69
N PRO A 296 4.18 2.45 30.00
CA PRO A 296 5.18 3.09 30.83
C PRO A 296 6.55 2.45 30.64
N ALA A 297 7.64 3.24 30.69
CA ALA A 297 9.00 2.74 30.45
C ALA A 297 9.35 1.51 31.31
N ALA A 298 8.84 1.45 32.54
CA ALA A 298 9.05 0.32 33.46
C ALA A 298 8.51 -1.03 32.93
N GLU A 299 7.40 -1.02 32.19
CA GLU A 299 6.82 -2.25 31.62
C GLU A 299 7.58 -2.74 30.38
N ARG A 300 8.29 -1.83 29.69
CA ARG A 300 9.07 -2.18 28.48
C ARG A 300 10.28 -3.06 28.79
N SER A 301 10.84 -2.95 29.99
CA SER A 301 12.06 -3.68 30.38
C SER A 301 11.82 -5.14 30.80
N ALA A 302 10.56 -5.54 31.03
CA ALA A 302 10.23 -6.86 31.56
C ALA A 302 9.80 -7.89 30.49
N ALA A 303 9.56 -7.47 29.25
CA ALA A 303 9.10 -8.37 28.20
C ALA A 303 10.27 -9.19 27.62
N PRO A 304 10.20 -10.53 27.62
CA PRO A 304 11.23 -11.37 27.00
C PRO A 304 11.24 -11.12 25.47
N SER A 305 12.40 -10.70 24.97
CA SER A 305 12.67 -10.32 23.57
C SER A 305 12.69 -11.49 22.56
N GLY A 306 12.22 -12.68 22.95
CA GLY A 306 12.62 -13.94 22.31
C GLY A 306 11.84 -14.42 21.08
N VAL A 307 11.04 -13.59 20.39
CA VAL A 307 10.18 -14.10 19.27
C VAL A 307 10.48 -13.48 17.90
N PHE A 308 11.27 -12.42 17.81
CA PHE A 308 11.73 -11.89 16.53
C PHE A 308 13.26 -11.94 16.49
N GLU A 309 13.80 -13.02 15.91
CA GLU A 309 15.23 -13.14 15.64
C GLU A 309 15.74 -11.97 14.77
N GLU A 310 16.98 -11.59 15.01
CA GLU A 310 17.69 -10.41 14.51
C GLU A 310 17.92 -10.39 12.98
N THR A 311 17.44 -11.40 12.24
CA THR A 311 17.46 -11.44 10.77
C THR A 311 16.51 -10.42 10.11
N ASP A 312 15.74 -9.68 10.90
CA ASP A 312 14.67 -8.79 10.47
C ASP A 312 15.10 -7.32 10.18
N VAL A 313 16.40 -7.07 10.03
CA VAL A 313 16.93 -5.77 9.53
C VAL A 313 16.37 -5.43 8.13
N GLY A 314 15.73 -6.40 7.47
CA GLY A 314 14.98 -6.24 6.23
C GLY A 314 13.77 -5.30 6.32
N PHE A 315 13.23 -5.00 7.52
CA PHE A 315 12.04 -4.15 7.65
C PHE A 315 12.25 -2.75 7.06
N PHE A 316 13.39 -2.12 7.33
CA PHE A 316 13.74 -0.80 6.78
C PHE A 316 14.26 -0.86 5.35
N ARG A 317 14.89 -1.98 4.95
CA ARG A 317 15.43 -2.15 3.59
C ARG A 317 14.35 -2.41 2.55
N LEU A 318 13.30 -3.15 2.90
CA LEU A 318 12.16 -3.43 2.00
C LEU A 318 11.56 -2.16 1.41
N PHE A 319 11.55 -1.06 2.17
CA PHE A 319 10.99 0.21 1.70
C PHE A 319 12.01 1.18 1.13
N ALA A 320 13.26 1.13 1.60
CA ALA A 320 14.35 1.88 0.97
C ALA A 320 14.56 1.45 -0.50
N ASP A 321 14.50 0.14 -0.77
CA ASP A 321 14.65 -0.42 -2.13
C ASP A 321 13.38 -0.27 -2.97
N ALA A 322 12.20 -0.12 -2.33
CA ALA A 322 10.93 0.09 -3.00
C ALA A 322 10.66 1.55 -3.38
N ARG A 323 11.57 2.49 -3.06
CA ARG A 323 11.47 3.85 -3.59
C ARG A 323 11.42 3.75 -5.12
N PRO A 324 10.38 4.29 -5.78
CA PRO A 324 10.37 4.40 -7.23
C PRO A 324 11.66 5.13 -7.60
N SER A 325 12.63 4.43 -8.21
CA SER A 325 13.77 5.16 -8.74
C SER A 325 13.16 6.09 -9.79
N VAL A 326 13.44 7.38 -9.66
CA VAL A 326 13.08 8.35 -10.71
C VAL A 326 13.81 7.84 -11.94
N ALA A 327 13.09 7.11 -12.78
CA ALA A 327 13.67 6.48 -13.94
C ALA A 327 14.31 7.60 -14.74
N SER A 328 15.64 7.54 -14.91
CA SER A 328 16.33 8.38 -15.87
C SER A 328 15.53 8.33 -17.17
N PRO A 329 15.21 9.48 -17.78
CA PRO A 329 14.19 9.58 -18.82
C PRO A 329 14.35 8.45 -19.82
N SER A 330 13.45 7.46 -19.74
CA SER A 330 13.50 6.29 -20.59
C SER A 330 13.48 6.79 -22.01
N ARG A 331 14.43 6.35 -22.84
CA ARG A 331 14.45 6.65 -24.28
C ARG A 331 13.03 6.49 -24.80
N ARG A 332 12.43 7.59 -25.27
CA ARG A 332 11.07 7.60 -25.81
C ARG A 332 10.91 6.37 -26.70
N PRO A 333 9.86 5.55 -26.54
CA PRO A 333 9.59 4.47 -27.47
C PRO A 333 9.59 5.08 -28.87
N SER A 334 10.35 4.48 -29.79
CA SER A 334 10.45 5.03 -31.15
C SER A 334 9.04 5.10 -31.72
N VAL A 335 8.75 6.14 -32.50
CA VAL A 335 7.45 6.36 -33.16
C VAL A 335 6.99 5.10 -33.92
N ALA A 336 7.93 4.27 -34.36
CA ALA A 336 7.69 2.99 -35.01
C ALA A 336 6.96 1.96 -34.13
N ALA A 337 7.26 1.89 -32.82
CA ALA A 337 6.60 0.94 -31.91
C ALA A 337 5.11 1.29 -31.70
N CYS A 338 4.78 2.57 -31.57
CA CYS A 338 3.39 3.02 -31.47
C CYS A 338 2.61 2.76 -32.79
N ALA A 339 3.24 2.96 -33.94
CA ALA A 339 2.64 2.69 -35.24
C ALA A 339 2.33 1.19 -35.45
N ALA A 340 3.22 0.31 -35.01
CA ALA A 340 3.02 -1.14 -35.12
C ALA A 340 1.84 -1.63 -34.25
N THR A 341 1.72 -1.15 -33.02
CA THR A 341 0.61 -1.50 -32.13
C THR A 341 -0.73 -1.00 -32.66
N ALA A 342 -0.77 0.23 -33.21
CA ALA A 342 -1.97 0.77 -33.84
C ALA A 342 -2.41 -0.04 -35.06
N ALA A 343 -1.45 -0.48 -35.90
CA ALA A 343 -1.73 -1.32 -37.06
C ALA A 343 -2.29 -2.71 -36.67
N LEU A 344 -1.75 -3.32 -35.61
CA LEU A 344 -2.25 -4.58 -35.06
C LEU A 344 -3.68 -4.45 -34.52
N CYS A 345 -3.98 -3.40 -33.75
CA CYS A 345 -5.34 -3.15 -33.26
C CYS A 345 -6.33 -2.92 -34.41
N ALA A 346 -5.95 -2.16 -35.43
CA ALA A 346 -6.78 -1.94 -36.61
C ALA A 346 -7.04 -3.25 -37.38
N ALA A 347 -6.04 -4.12 -37.52
CA ALA A 347 -6.19 -5.42 -38.18
C ALA A 347 -7.15 -6.36 -37.43
N VAL A 348 -7.08 -6.39 -36.09
CA VAL A 348 -7.97 -7.19 -35.24
C VAL A 348 -9.42 -6.68 -35.32
N LEU A 349 -9.62 -5.36 -35.28
CA LEU A 349 -10.95 -4.77 -35.42
C LEU A 349 -11.55 -5.02 -36.81
N ALA A 350 -10.73 -4.94 -37.87
CA ALA A 350 -11.15 -5.26 -39.23
C ALA A 350 -11.57 -6.73 -39.39
N THR A 351 -10.83 -7.67 -38.78
CA THR A 351 -11.19 -9.10 -38.82
C THR A 351 -12.45 -9.41 -38.01
N ALA A 352 -12.64 -8.75 -36.86
CA ALA A 352 -13.87 -8.88 -36.09
C ALA A 352 -15.10 -8.35 -36.86
N ALA A 353 -14.99 -7.17 -37.48
CA ALA A 353 -16.05 -6.59 -38.29
C ALA A 353 -16.42 -7.46 -39.50
N ALA A 354 -15.42 -8.02 -40.20
CA ALA A 354 -15.62 -8.94 -41.32
C ALA A 354 -16.35 -10.23 -40.88
N SER A 355 -16.00 -10.75 -39.71
CA SER A 355 -16.64 -11.96 -39.14
C SER A 355 -18.11 -11.72 -38.81
N VAL A 356 -18.44 -10.57 -38.21
CA VAL A 356 -19.84 -10.17 -37.93
C VAL A 356 -20.63 -9.99 -39.23
N ALA A 357 -20.04 -9.33 -40.23
CA ALA A 357 -20.68 -9.16 -41.54
C ALA A 357 -20.97 -10.51 -42.23
N ALA A 358 -20.03 -11.47 -42.15
CA ALA A 358 -20.22 -12.81 -42.72
C ALA A 358 -21.35 -13.59 -42.02
N VAL A 359 -21.44 -13.51 -40.69
CA VAL A 359 -22.52 -14.13 -39.91
C VAL A 359 -23.88 -13.51 -40.26
N CYS A 360 -23.96 -12.18 -40.36
CA CYS A 360 -25.20 -11.49 -40.75
C CYS A 360 -25.63 -11.82 -42.18
N ARG A 361 -24.69 -12.03 -43.11
CA ARG A 361 -24.99 -12.39 -44.51
C ARG A 361 -25.59 -13.79 -44.64
N ARG A 362 -25.15 -14.74 -43.81
CA ARG A 362 -25.70 -16.11 -43.78
C ARG A 362 -27.09 -16.20 -43.16
N ARG A 363 -27.52 -15.21 -42.37
CA ARG A 363 -28.83 -15.18 -41.73
C ARG A 363 -29.92 -14.47 -42.51
N ARG A 364 -29.70 -14.09 -43.78
CA ARG A 364 -30.80 -13.59 -44.62
C ARG A 364 -31.76 -14.75 -44.93
N PRO A 365 -33.00 -14.75 -44.42
CA PRO A 365 -33.98 -15.76 -44.81
C PRO A 365 -34.24 -15.63 -46.32
N ALA A 366 -34.26 -16.76 -47.01
CA ALA A 366 -34.70 -16.81 -48.40
C ALA A 366 -36.11 -16.21 -48.46
N ARG A 367 -36.27 -15.09 -49.18
CA ARG A 367 -37.60 -14.56 -49.48
C ARG A 367 -38.34 -15.66 -50.24
N ALA A 368 -39.38 -16.21 -49.61
CA ALA A 368 -40.33 -17.06 -50.29
C ALA A 368 -40.93 -16.26 -51.44
N ALA A 369 -40.69 -16.71 -52.66
CA ALA A 369 -41.35 -16.19 -53.85
C ALA A 369 -42.82 -16.64 -53.80
N ALA A 370 -43.72 -15.66 -53.92
CA ALA A 370 -45.15 -15.87 -54.17
C ALA A 370 -45.41 -15.65 -55.66
#